data_AF-A0A645AAE0-F1
#
_entry.id   AF-A0A645AAE0-F1
#
_cell.length_a   1.000
_cell.length_b   1.000
_cell.length_c   1.000
_cell.angle_alpha   90.00
_cell.angle_beta   90.00
_cell.angle_gamma   90.00
#
_symmetry.space_group_name_H-M   'P 1'
#
loop_
_entity.id
_entity.type
_entity.pdbx_description
1 polymer ?
#
loop_
_entity_poly.entity_id
_entity_poly.type
_entity_poly.pdbx_seq_one_letter_code
_entity_poly.pdbx_strand_id
1 'polypeptide(L)'
;MTADGDTLSLNAGTSTLVLNNSGTEGEEVSDILSFTDGASNRLSLTAAIEGGILATDPGDTLSFTINGIDFSFTSASSIQNIMDAVNSSKAGVKMTYSNTTDTFTLASTETGSSSKIDLEDTEGTFLASILGVDGGTGSYGTSTAGTDAVLIVGFDGETDPGSLITLTRSSNTFEIDGTTFTLNGKAAGDTAEGLTVTVGLDAKAAAEKITGFVKAYNSLLDTITDKLYETVYSGYKPLSDDEKKDMTDSEIEAWTEKAQSGLLNGDSTLSALYSSLRSALLNTVNDKDGSALGLSLSSIGITTKSYSSKGQLAIDEDKLLAALQSDPDAVINLLTQSSDVTYSHYLTSARASERYATSGILWRVSDIVKNSLSTVGNTGRLVEMVGSPTKEYKGTTGYSKKIDSAEDKIDTLLDKLSDEEDAYWKKYTALETAMSQLNSMSSYVSSMFSS
;
A
#
# COMPACT_ATOMS: atom_id res chain seq x y z
N MET A 1 -33.10 43.90 -0.23
CA MET A 1 -34.06 45.01 -0.22
C MET A 1 -33.80 45.77 1.08
N THR A 2 -33.86 47.10 1.06
CA THR A 2 -33.65 47.91 2.26
C THR A 2 -34.70 49.02 2.30
N ALA A 3 -35.42 49.16 3.42
CA ALA A 3 -36.35 50.24 3.68
C ALA A 3 -35.76 51.22 4.70
N ASP A 4 -35.84 52.53 4.44
CA ASP A 4 -35.39 53.59 5.35
C ASP A 4 -36.35 54.80 5.22
N GLY A 5 -37.23 54.98 6.21
CA GLY A 5 -38.28 56.00 6.23
C GLY A 5 -39.18 55.97 4.98
N ASP A 6 -39.20 57.08 4.23
CA ASP A 6 -40.05 57.24 3.03
C ASP A 6 -39.47 56.58 1.77
N THR A 7 -38.41 55.77 1.89
CA THR A 7 -37.68 55.22 0.74
C THR A 7 -37.52 53.70 0.82
N LEU A 8 -37.89 52.99 -0.26
CA LEU A 8 -37.63 51.56 -0.45
C LEU A 8 -36.65 51.33 -1.60
N SER A 9 -35.54 50.65 -1.32
CA SER A 9 -34.50 50.32 -2.31
C SER A 9 -34.46 48.83 -2.64
N LEU A 10 -34.70 48.51 -3.91
CA LEU A 10 -34.59 47.17 -4.49
C LEU A 10 -33.31 47.09 -5.32
N ASN A 11 -32.34 46.30 -4.87
CA ASN A 11 -31.02 46.23 -5.48
C ASN A 11 -30.86 44.91 -6.25
N ALA A 12 -30.61 45.00 -7.55
CA ALA A 12 -30.14 43.90 -8.39
C ALA A 12 -28.72 44.25 -8.88
N GLY A 13 -27.87 43.24 -9.12
CA GLY A 13 -26.40 43.39 -9.25
C GLY A 13 -25.84 44.47 -10.20
N THR A 14 -26.65 45.12 -11.04
CA THR A 14 -26.25 46.26 -11.89
C THR A 14 -27.23 47.44 -11.87
N SER A 15 -28.28 47.42 -11.06
CA SER A 15 -29.34 48.45 -11.06
C SER A 15 -30.09 48.51 -9.74
N THR A 16 -30.38 49.72 -9.27
CA THR A 16 -31.21 49.95 -8.07
C THR A 16 -32.51 50.63 -8.48
N LEU A 17 -33.64 50.02 -8.14
CA LEU A 17 -34.95 50.67 -8.20
C LEU A 17 -35.27 51.27 -6.83
N VAL A 18 -35.57 52.57 -6.80
CA VAL A 18 -35.91 53.30 -5.59
C VAL A 18 -37.35 53.78 -5.69
N LEU A 19 -38.20 53.35 -4.76
CA LEU A 19 -39.57 53.80 -4.60
C LEU A 19 -39.60 54.83 -3.45
N ASN A 20 -40.27 55.96 -3.66
CA ASN A 20 -40.31 57.06 -2.69
C ASN A 20 -41.77 57.48 -2.46
N ASN A 21 -42.19 57.57 -1.20
CA ASN A 21 -43.53 58.05 -0.85
C ASN A 21 -43.53 59.59 -0.83
N SER A 22 -44.32 60.20 -1.71
CA SER A 22 -44.47 61.66 -1.77
C SER A 22 -45.69 62.19 -0.99
N GLY A 23 -46.33 61.35 -0.16
CA GLY A 23 -47.53 61.65 0.63
C GLY A 23 -47.25 62.11 2.07
N THR A 24 -48.29 62.62 2.74
CA THR A 24 -48.28 63.29 4.07
C THR A 24 -47.43 62.61 5.15
N GLU A 25 -46.68 63.42 5.90
CA GLU A 25 -45.87 63.03 7.06
C GLU A 25 -46.57 61.98 7.95
N GLY A 26 -45.98 60.79 8.06
CA GLY A 26 -46.31 59.81 9.10
C GLY A 26 -46.57 58.36 8.66
N GLU A 27 -46.56 58.03 7.36
CA GLU A 27 -46.65 56.63 6.90
C GLU A 27 -45.40 56.21 6.12
N GLU A 28 -44.65 55.25 6.67
CA GLU A 28 -43.44 54.71 6.02
C GLU A 28 -43.81 53.90 4.76
N VAL A 29 -42.92 53.85 3.77
CA VAL A 29 -43.16 53.08 2.52
C VAL A 29 -43.40 51.59 2.82
N SER A 30 -42.73 51.07 3.85
CA SER A 30 -42.91 49.73 4.43
C SER A 30 -44.35 49.47 4.85
N ASP A 31 -44.99 50.42 5.52
CA ASP A 31 -46.36 50.30 6.03
C ASP A 31 -47.39 50.32 4.89
N ILE A 32 -47.20 51.21 3.91
CA ILE A 32 -48.08 51.35 2.74
C ILE A 32 -48.04 50.10 1.85
N LEU A 33 -46.85 49.55 1.64
CA LEU A 33 -46.67 48.36 0.80
C LEU A 33 -46.77 47.06 1.59
N SER A 34 -46.98 47.13 2.92
CA SER A 34 -47.05 45.99 3.82
C SER A 34 -45.81 45.07 3.76
N PHE A 35 -44.62 45.66 3.65
CA PHE A 35 -43.34 44.95 3.69
C PHE A 35 -42.47 45.45 4.84
N THR A 36 -41.87 44.53 5.59
CA THR A 36 -40.85 44.84 6.59
C THR A 36 -39.45 44.81 5.96
N ASP A 37 -38.52 45.58 6.51
CA ASP A 37 -37.13 45.54 6.06
C ASP A 37 -36.55 44.12 6.20
N GLY A 38 -35.86 43.64 5.16
CA GLY A 38 -35.38 42.25 5.10
C GLY A 38 -36.45 41.18 4.80
N ALA A 39 -37.70 41.56 4.50
CA ALA A 39 -38.74 40.59 4.12
C ALA A 39 -38.33 39.76 2.90
N SER A 40 -38.49 38.45 3.02
CA SER A 40 -38.15 37.47 1.99
C SER A 40 -39.36 36.57 1.74
N ASN A 41 -39.62 36.27 0.47
CA ASN A 41 -40.60 35.25 0.08
C ASN A 41 -39.97 33.83 0.01
N ARG A 42 -38.76 33.68 0.57
CA ARG A 42 -38.00 32.44 0.69
C ARG A 42 -37.71 32.18 2.16
N LEU A 43 -37.83 30.93 2.57
CA LEU A 43 -37.45 30.48 3.91
C LEU A 43 -35.96 30.72 4.17
N SER A 44 -35.64 31.31 5.33
CA SER A 44 -34.27 31.45 5.81
C SER A 44 -33.91 30.29 6.73
N LEU A 45 -32.92 29.49 6.36
CA LEU A 45 -32.48 28.36 7.19
C LEU A 45 -31.67 28.80 8.41
N THR A 46 -31.06 29.98 8.39
CA THR A 46 -30.14 30.46 9.43
C THR A 46 -30.78 31.41 10.44
N ALA A 47 -31.96 31.96 10.12
CA ALA A 47 -32.73 32.77 11.06
C ALA A 47 -33.32 31.91 12.18
N ALA A 48 -33.55 32.52 13.34
CA ALA A 48 -34.26 31.89 14.44
C ALA A 48 -35.73 31.68 14.08
N ILE A 49 -36.29 30.55 14.51
CA ILE A 49 -37.68 30.15 14.21
C ILE A 49 -38.71 31.13 14.82
N GLU A 50 -38.43 31.68 16.01
CA GLU A 50 -39.24 32.71 16.68
C GLU A 50 -39.42 34.00 15.85
N GLY A 51 -38.59 34.19 14.81
CA GLY A 51 -38.73 35.28 13.84
C GLY A 51 -39.89 35.13 12.85
N GLY A 52 -40.77 34.15 13.02
CA GLY A 52 -41.97 33.96 12.19
C GLY A 52 -41.66 33.43 10.78
N ILE A 53 -40.62 32.60 10.65
CA ILE A 53 -40.14 32.12 9.36
C ILE A 53 -40.96 30.95 8.79
N LEU A 54 -41.77 30.29 9.61
CA LEU A 54 -42.64 29.17 9.21
C LEU A 54 -44.09 29.63 9.05
N ALA A 55 -44.83 28.97 8.17
CA ALA A 55 -46.24 29.29 7.89
C ALA A 55 -47.16 29.03 9.10
N THR A 56 -46.81 28.07 9.95
CA THR A 56 -47.46 27.78 11.22
C THR A 56 -46.45 27.92 12.34
N ASP A 57 -46.84 28.58 13.42
CA ASP A 57 -46.01 28.74 14.61
C ASP A 57 -45.83 27.38 15.31
N PRO A 58 -44.60 26.85 15.40
CA PRO A 58 -44.36 25.55 16.01
C PRO A 58 -44.32 25.56 17.54
N GLY A 59 -44.37 26.75 18.18
CA GLY A 59 -44.24 26.94 19.62
C GLY A 59 -42.81 27.21 20.12
N ASP A 60 -42.67 27.54 21.41
CA ASP A 60 -41.38 27.94 22.01
C ASP A 60 -40.40 26.76 22.21
N THR A 61 -40.93 25.56 22.45
CA THR A 61 -40.15 24.33 22.62
C THR A 61 -40.46 23.39 21.46
N LEU A 62 -39.40 22.85 20.86
CA LEU A 62 -39.44 22.03 19.65
C LEU A 62 -38.84 20.66 19.99
N SER A 63 -39.66 19.74 20.50
CA SER A 63 -39.22 18.38 20.84
C SER A 63 -39.92 17.35 19.97
N PHE A 64 -39.15 16.49 19.31
CA PHE A 64 -39.68 15.48 18.39
C PHE A 64 -38.79 14.24 18.35
N THR A 65 -39.32 13.13 17.85
CA THR A 65 -38.55 11.90 17.62
C THR A 65 -38.49 11.57 16.14
N ILE A 66 -37.34 11.02 15.72
CA ILE A 66 -37.18 10.39 14.41
C ILE A 66 -36.60 9.00 14.64
N ASN A 67 -37.32 7.96 14.21
CA ASN A 67 -36.94 6.56 14.43
C ASN A 67 -36.60 6.25 15.91
N GLY A 68 -37.33 6.87 16.84
CA GLY A 68 -37.14 6.74 18.30
C GLY A 68 -35.92 7.45 18.87
N ILE A 69 -35.23 8.30 18.08
CA ILE A 69 -34.17 9.19 18.57
C ILE A 69 -34.79 10.57 18.87
N ASP A 70 -34.58 11.04 20.10
CA ASP A 70 -35.11 12.31 20.59
C ASP A 70 -34.27 13.50 20.10
N PHE A 71 -34.97 14.56 19.70
CA PHE A 71 -34.42 15.86 19.37
C PHE A 71 -35.17 16.93 20.18
N SER A 72 -34.45 17.89 20.73
CA SER A 72 -35.05 18.98 21.49
C SER A 72 -34.31 20.29 21.23
N PHE A 73 -35.08 21.30 20.83
CA PHE A 73 -34.62 22.65 20.52
C PHE A 73 -35.62 23.67 21.08
N THR A 74 -35.26 24.95 20.95
CA THR A 74 -36.17 26.07 21.22
C THR A 74 -36.42 26.88 19.96
N SER A 75 -37.45 27.73 19.97
CA SER A 75 -37.77 28.66 18.88
C SER A 75 -36.62 29.64 18.53
N ALA A 76 -35.66 29.85 19.43
CA ALA A 76 -34.44 30.61 19.16
C ALA A 76 -33.44 29.87 18.23
N SER A 77 -33.61 28.57 18.00
CA SER A 77 -32.76 27.77 17.10
C SER A 77 -33.09 28.04 15.64
N SER A 78 -32.10 27.85 14.75
CA SER A 78 -32.30 27.92 13.31
C SER A 78 -32.66 26.56 12.72
N ILE A 79 -33.38 26.55 11.60
CA ILE A 79 -33.72 25.31 10.88
C ILE A 79 -32.45 24.58 10.43
N GLN A 80 -31.40 25.32 10.04
CA GLN A 80 -30.10 24.77 9.68
C GLN A 80 -29.51 23.93 10.83
N ASN A 81 -29.53 24.46 12.06
CA ASN A 81 -29.00 23.74 13.21
C ASN A 81 -29.78 22.44 13.48
N ILE A 82 -31.11 22.47 13.30
CA ILE A 82 -31.95 21.28 13.45
C ILE A 82 -31.66 20.25 12.36
N MET A 83 -31.57 20.67 11.09
CA MET A 83 -31.20 19.79 9.97
C MET A 83 -29.82 19.17 10.19
N ASP A 84 -28.83 19.94 10.63
CA ASP A 84 -27.47 19.46 10.88
C ASP A 84 -27.44 18.44 12.02
N ALA A 85 -28.21 18.67 13.09
CA ALA A 85 -28.34 17.73 14.19
C ALA A 85 -29.01 16.42 13.75
N VAL A 86 -30.09 16.49 12.97
CA VAL A 86 -30.78 15.31 12.43
C VAL A 86 -29.84 14.53 11.49
N ASN A 87 -29.18 15.21 10.55
CA ASN A 87 -28.27 14.60 9.58
C ASN A 87 -27.01 13.99 10.21
N SER A 88 -26.60 14.47 11.38
CA SER A 88 -25.44 13.95 12.13
C SER A 88 -25.84 12.90 13.18
N SER A 89 -27.12 12.61 13.32
CA SER A 89 -27.64 11.70 14.33
C SER A 89 -27.59 10.23 13.92
N LYS A 90 -27.99 9.35 14.85
CA LYS A 90 -28.22 7.92 14.59
C LYS A 90 -29.65 7.60 14.17
N ALA A 91 -30.46 8.60 13.80
CA ALA A 91 -31.84 8.41 13.38
C ALA A 91 -31.96 7.70 12.00
N GLY A 92 -30.86 7.54 11.26
CA GLY A 92 -30.84 6.80 9.99
C GLY A 92 -31.61 7.50 8.86
N VAL A 93 -31.65 8.84 8.90
CA VAL A 93 -32.31 9.68 7.89
C VAL A 93 -31.42 10.83 7.45
N LYS A 94 -31.74 11.39 6.29
CA LYS A 94 -31.22 12.63 5.77
C LYS A 94 -32.36 13.62 5.56
N MET A 95 -32.32 14.74 6.27
CA MET A 95 -33.19 15.90 6.13
C MET A 95 -32.55 16.92 5.17
N THR A 96 -33.28 17.33 4.15
CA THR A 96 -32.85 18.35 3.18
C THR A 96 -33.96 19.33 2.87
N TYR A 97 -33.60 20.55 2.50
CA TYR A 97 -34.53 21.57 2.01
C TYR A 97 -34.12 22.05 0.61
N SER A 98 -35.10 22.19 -0.28
CA SER A 98 -34.91 22.71 -1.64
C SER A 98 -35.53 24.10 -1.75
N ASN A 99 -34.71 25.14 -1.94
CA ASN A 99 -35.18 26.52 -2.14
C ASN A 99 -35.91 26.72 -3.48
N THR A 100 -35.70 25.83 -4.46
CA THR A 100 -36.34 25.89 -5.77
C THR A 100 -37.78 25.41 -5.71
N THR A 101 -38.02 24.28 -5.02
CA THR A 101 -39.35 23.68 -4.88
C THR A 101 -40.05 24.11 -3.59
N ASP A 102 -39.34 24.76 -2.67
CA ASP A 102 -39.82 25.15 -1.35
C ASP A 102 -40.34 23.95 -0.54
N THR A 103 -39.55 22.87 -0.51
CA THR A 103 -39.93 21.59 0.10
C THR A 103 -38.83 21.04 0.99
N PHE A 104 -39.23 20.54 2.16
CA PHE A 104 -38.42 19.66 2.98
C PHE A 104 -38.55 18.21 2.51
N THR A 105 -37.49 17.42 2.68
CA THR A 105 -37.48 15.99 2.39
C THR A 105 -36.72 15.26 3.49
N LEU A 106 -37.35 14.23 4.05
CA LEU A 106 -36.71 13.22 4.89
C LEU A 106 -36.62 11.92 4.11
N ALA A 107 -35.40 11.44 3.92
CA ALA A 107 -35.13 10.16 3.28
C ALA A 107 -34.37 9.25 4.23
N SER A 108 -34.70 7.96 4.26
CA SER A 108 -33.87 6.98 4.97
C SER A 108 -32.49 6.91 4.30
N THR A 109 -31.45 6.70 5.10
CA THR A 109 -30.11 6.41 4.58
C THR A 109 -29.97 4.96 4.11
N GLU A 110 -30.92 4.11 4.47
CA GLU A 110 -30.97 2.70 4.10
C GLU A 110 -32.06 2.45 3.04
N THR A 111 -31.90 1.35 2.29
CA THR A 111 -32.88 0.91 1.29
C THR A 111 -33.63 -0.34 1.76
N GLY A 112 -34.75 -0.65 1.12
CA GLY A 112 -35.54 -1.83 1.43
C GLY A 112 -36.87 -1.50 2.11
N SER A 113 -37.71 -2.53 2.23
CA SER A 113 -39.07 -2.43 2.80
C SER A 113 -39.07 -2.09 4.29
N SER A 114 -37.98 -2.39 4.99
CA SER A 114 -37.79 -2.08 6.41
C SER A 114 -37.34 -0.64 6.68
N SER A 115 -36.99 0.14 5.65
CA SER A 115 -36.48 1.52 5.79
C SER A 115 -37.58 2.55 6.07
N LYS A 116 -38.49 2.22 6.99
CA LYS A 116 -39.55 3.12 7.44
C LYS A 116 -38.94 4.29 8.23
N ILE A 117 -39.54 5.47 8.09
CA ILE A 117 -39.25 6.63 8.92
C ILE A 117 -40.45 6.84 9.85
N ASP A 118 -40.23 6.70 11.15
CA ASP A 118 -41.20 7.01 12.20
C ASP A 118 -40.93 8.43 12.71
N LEU A 119 -41.97 9.25 12.76
CA LEU A 119 -41.93 10.67 13.11
C LEU A 119 -42.98 10.97 14.16
N GLU A 120 -42.62 11.77 15.17
CA GLU A 120 -43.56 12.21 16.20
C GLU A 120 -43.11 13.56 16.80
N ASP A 121 -43.97 14.57 16.78
CA ASP A 121 -43.80 15.77 17.61
C ASP A 121 -44.23 15.43 19.05
N THR A 122 -43.31 15.55 20.01
CA THR A 122 -43.55 15.26 21.44
C THR A 122 -43.89 16.52 22.24
N GLU A 123 -43.36 17.67 21.85
CA GLU A 123 -43.70 19.00 22.38
C GLU A 123 -43.52 20.04 21.27
N GLY A 124 -44.49 20.94 21.13
CA GLY A 124 -44.57 21.82 19.96
C GLY A 124 -45.07 21.10 18.72
N THR A 125 -44.91 21.72 17.54
CA THR A 125 -45.41 21.18 16.26
C THR A 125 -44.41 21.42 15.12
N PHE A 126 -43.11 21.24 15.38
CA PHE A 126 -42.06 21.52 14.41
C PHE A 126 -42.18 20.66 13.15
N LEU A 127 -42.23 19.33 13.28
CA LEU A 127 -42.32 18.42 12.12
C LEU A 127 -43.61 18.67 11.34
N ALA A 128 -44.71 18.89 12.04
CA ALA A 128 -46.00 19.26 11.44
C ALA A 128 -45.92 20.57 10.63
N SER A 129 -45.16 21.56 11.13
CA SER A 129 -45.00 22.87 10.48
C SER A 129 -44.12 22.84 9.24
N ILE A 130 -43.14 21.93 9.17
CA ILE A 130 -42.21 21.83 8.02
C ILE A 130 -42.61 20.78 6.99
N LEU A 131 -43.29 19.70 7.39
CA LEU A 131 -43.72 18.61 6.48
C LEU A 131 -45.20 18.69 6.13
N GLY A 132 -45.99 19.44 6.90
CA GLY A 132 -47.45 19.40 6.84
C GLY A 132 -48.01 18.11 7.46
N VAL A 133 -49.29 18.14 7.83
CA VAL A 133 -50.00 16.97 8.36
C VAL A 133 -51.24 16.72 7.52
N ASP A 134 -51.43 15.49 7.06
CA ASP A 134 -52.68 15.08 6.44
C ASP A 134 -53.77 14.96 7.51
N GLY A 135 -54.75 15.87 7.48
CA GLY A 135 -55.84 15.93 8.45
C GLY A 135 -56.76 14.71 8.48
N GLY A 136 -56.69 13.81 7.48
CA GLY A 136 -57.45 12.55 7.46
C GLY A 136 -56.73 11.37 8.12
N THR A 137 -55.40 11.39 8.20
CA THR A 137 -54.57 10.25 8.65
C THR A 137 -53.60 10.58 9.78
N GLY A 138 -53.38 11.87 10.07
CA GLY A 138 -52.38 12.34 11.03
C GLY A 138 -50.93 12.11 10.57
N SER A 139 -50.70 11.79 9.30
CA SER A 139 -49.37 11.50 8.76
C SER A 139 -48.66 12.76 8.28
N TYR A 140 -47.33 12.78 8.44
CA TYR A 140 -46.49 13.87 7.98
C TYR A 140 -46.21 13.80 6.48
N GLY A 141 -46.52 14.87 5.75
CA GLY A 141 -46.22 15.03 4.32
C GLY A 141 -46.70 13.88 3.41
N THR A 142 -46.09 13.78 2.22
CA THR A 142 -46.27 12.65 1.29
C THR A 142 -45.16 11.63 1.48
N SER A 143 -45.49 10.39 1.87
CA SER A 143 -44.51 9.33 2.10
C SER A 143 -44.47 8.31 0.96
N THR A 144 -43.27 7.86 0.59
CA THR A 144 -43.04 6.72 -0.31
C THR A 144 -42.25 5.66 0.44
N ALA A 145 -42.81 4.45 0.56
CA ALA A 145 -42.15 3.35 1.25
C ALA A 145 -40.98 2.81 0.43
N GLY A 146 -39.90 2.42 1.11
CA GLY A 146 -38.84 1.64 0.50
C GLY A 146 -39.34 0.26 0.05
N THR A 147 -38.65 -0.33 -0.92
CA THR A 147 -38.98 -1.65 -1.47
C THR A 147 -37.73 -2.50 -1.54
N ASP A 148 -37.85 -3.78 -1.26
CA ASP A 148 -36.74 -4.72 -1.43
C ASP A 148 -36.54 -5.07 -2.92
N ALA A 149 -35.29 -5.30 -3.31
CA ALA A 149 -34.96 -5.94 -4.57
C ALA A 149 -35.35 -7.43 -4.52
N VAL A 150 -35.99 -7.91 -5.57
CA VAL A 150 -36.39 -9.31 -5.72
C VAL A 150 -35.77 -9.87 -6.99
N LEU A 151 -35.04 -10.96 -6.85
CA LEU A 151 -34.37 -11.66 -7.95
C LEU A 151 -34.80 -13.12 -7.97
N ILE A 152 -34.79 -13.71 -9.16
CA ILE A 152 -34.96 -15.14 -9.36
C ILE A 152 -33.66 -15.65 -9.98
N VAL A 153 -32.96 -16.53 -9.28
CA VAL A 153 -31.61 -16.96 -9.64
C VAL A 153 -31.56 -18.48 -9.77
N GLY A 154 -30.93 -18.97 -10.84
CA GLY A 154 -30.52 -20.35 -11.00
C GLY A 154 -29.01 -20.48 -10.79
N PHE A 155 -28.58 -21.56 -10.14
CA PHE A 155 -27.16 -21.88 -9.92
C PHE A 155 -26.72 -22.98 -10.89
N ASP A 156 -25.42 -23.04 -11.20
CA ASP A 156 -24.84 -24.06 -12.10
C ASP A 156 -25.49 -24.14 -13.50
N GLY A 157 -26.09 -23.05 -13.96
CA GLY A 157 -26.79 -22.99 -15.24
C GLY A 157 -28.21 -23.58 -15.23
N GLU A 158 -28.75 -23.91 -14.06
CA GLU A 158 -30.14 -24.39 -13.91
C GLU A 158 -31.15 -23.33 -14.35
N THR A 159 -32.02 -23.70 -15.29
CA THR A 159 -33.08 -22.82 -15.80
C THR A 159 -34.48 -23.32 -15.46
N ASP A 160 -34.60 -24.52 -14.89
CA ASP A 160 -35.89 -25.13 -14.60
C ASP A 160 -36.59 -24.35 -13.47
N PRO A 161 -37.85 -23.89 -13.67
CA PRO A 161 -38.54 -23.05 -12.69
C PRO A 161 -38.64 -23.62 -11.28
N GLY A 162 -38.61 -24.95 -11.13
CA GLY A 162 -38.64 -25.63 -9.83
C GLY A 162 -37.30 -25.61 -9.08
N SER A 163 -36.19 -25.30 -9.77
CA SER A 163 -34.83 -25.23 -9.22
C SER A 163 -34.38 -23.79 -8.96
N LEU A 164 -35.18 -22.79 -9.40
CA LEU A 164 -34.86 -21.38 -9.21
C LEU A 164 -35.13 -20.93 -7.77
N ILE A 165 -34.26 -20.05 -7.27
CA ILE A 165 -34.34 -19.49 -5.92
C ILE A 165 -34.74 -18.02 -6.01
N THR A 166 -35.79 -17.64 -5.28
CA THR A 166 -36.15 -16.24 -5.11
C THR A 166 -35.31 -15.62 -4.00
N LEU A 167 -34.57 -14.57 -4.32
CA LEU A 167 -33.77 -13.79 -3.39
C LEU A 167 -34.41 -12.43 -3.17
N THR A 168 -34.68 -12.10 -1.91
CA THR A 168 -35.09 -10.76 -1.48
C THR A 168 -33.92 -10.07 -0.80
N ARG A 169 -33.63 -8.82 -1.17
CA ARG A 169 -32.52 -8.03 -0.65
C ARG A 169 -32.98 -6.60 -0.37
N SER A 170 -32.64 -6.07 0.80
CA SER A 170 -32.94 -4.68 1.15
C SER A 170 -32.13 -3.68 0.32
N SER A 171 -30.95 -4.09 -0.17
CA SER A 171 -30.04 -3.27 -0.98
C SER A 171 -29.93 -3.78 -2.42
N ASN A 172 -29.70 -2.86 -3.35
CA ASN A 172 -29.33 -3.18 -4.73
C ASN A 172 -27.89 -3.70 -4.87
N THR A 173 -27.09 -3.58 -3.82
CA THR A 173 -25.75 -4.18 -3.73
C THR A 173 -25.74 -5.25 -2.64
N PHE A 174 -25.42 -6.49 -3.03
CA PHE A 174 -25.40 -7.64 -2.13
C PHE A 174 -24.41 -8.69 -2.60
N GLU A 175 -24.09 -9.65 -1.73
CA GLU A 175 -23.17 -10.75 -2.03
C GLU A 175 -23.93 -12.07 -2.22
N ILE A 176 -23.47 -12.88 -3.18
CA ILE A 176 -23.84 -14.30 -3.35
C ILE A 176 -22.53 -15.08 -3.55
N ASP A 177 -22.28 -16.07 -2.69
CA ASP A 177 -21.11 -16.96 -2.75
C ASP A 177 -19.77 -16.25 -2.98
N GLY A 178 -19.49 -15.18 -2.23
CA GLY A 178 -18.23 -14.41 -2.37
C GLY A 178 -18.21 -13.39 -3.52
N THR A 179 -19.28 -13.32 -4.32
CA THR A 179 -19.38 -12.41 -5.46
C THR A 179 -20.35 -11.26 -5.15
N THR A 180 -19.88 -10.02 -5.31
CA THR A 180 -20.70 -8.82 -5.16
C THR A 180 -21.51 -8.55 -6.42
N PHE A 181 -22.83 -8.47 -6.28
CA PHE A 181 -23.77 -8.08 -7.31
C PHE A 181 -24.26 -6.66 -7.05
N THR A 182 -24.37 -5.86 -8.11
CA THR A 182 -24.97 -4.53 -8.07
C THR A 182 -26.04 -4.42 -9.16
N LEU A 183 -27.28 -4.17 -8.74
CA LEU A 183 -28.42 -3.99 -9.63
C LEU A 183 -28.51 -2.55 -10.10
N ASN A 184 -28.38 -2.35 -11.41
CA ASN A 184 -28.37 -1.02 -12.02
C ASN A 184 -29.72 -0.62 -12.61
N GLY A 185 -30.58 -1.59 -12.91
CA GLY A 185 -31.87 -1.35 -13.53
C GLY A 185 -32.64 -2.65 -13.71
N LYS A 186 -33.92 -2.49 -14.03
CA LYS A 186 -34.83 -3.59 -14.40
C LYS A 186 -35.25 -3.39 -15.86
N ALA A 187 -35.42 -4.46 -16.62
CA ALA A 187 -36.13 -4.42 -17.90
C ALA A 187 -37.46 -3.68 -17.76
N ALA A 188 -37.87 -3.04 -18.86
CA ALA A 188 -39.22 -2.51 -18.96
C ALA A 188 -40.25 -3.65 -18.85
N GLY A 189 -41.31 -3.43 -18.06
CA GLY A 189 -42.41 -4.38 -17.88
C GLY A 189 -42.06 -5.59 -17.00
N ASP A 190 -42.65 -6.74 -17.35
CA ASP A 190 -42.52 -8.04 -16.67
C ASP A 190 -41.62 -9.02 -17.45
N THR A 191 -40.90 -8.53 -18.44
CA THR A 191 -40.00 -9.34 -19.25
C THR A 191 -38.82 -9.82 -18.41
N ALA A 192 -38.63 -11.14 -18.31
CA ALA A 192 -37.47 -11.72 -17.67
C ALA A 192 -36.21 -11.42 -18.49
N GLU A 193 -35.27 -10.65 -17.93
CA GLU A 193 -33.92 -10.56 -18.47
C GLU A 193 -33.22 -11.86 -18.10
N GLY A 194 -33.12 -12.80 -19.03
CA GLY A 194 -32.30 -14.00 -18.88
C GLY A 194 -30.82 -13.63 -18.87
N LEU A 195 -30.34 -13.11 -17.74
CA LEU A 195 -28.94 -12.76 -17.52
C LEU A 195 -28.18 -14.01 -17.08
N THR A 196 -27.11 -14.35 -17.80
CA THR A 196 -26.16 -15.37 -17.37
C THR A 196 -24.89 -14.70 -16.87
N VAL A 197 -24.52 -15.00 -15.63
CA VAL A 197 -23.26 -14.54 -15.03
C VAL A 197 -22.34 -15.74 -14.92
N THR A 198 -21.15 -15.66 -15.52
CA THR A 198 -20.14 -16.71 -15.47
C THR A 198 -18.96 -16.23 -14.65
N VAL A 199 -18.64 -16.94 -13.58
CA VAL A 199 -17.42 -16.74 -12.80
C VAL A 199 -16.38 -17.74 -13.31
N GLY A 200 -15.19 -17.25 -13.63
CA GLY A 200 -14.09 -18.07 -14.10
C GLY A 200 -12.75 -17.47 -13.67
N LEU A 201 -11.69 -18.30 -13.69
CA LEU A 201 -10.34 -17.80 -13.43
C LEU A 201 -9.93 -16.80 -14.50
N ASP A 202 -9.44 -15.63 -14.08
CA ASP A 202 -8.70 -14.74 -14.96
C ASP A 202 -7.28 -15.29 -15.20
N ALA A 203 -7.16 -16.21 -16.17
CA ALA A 203 -5.91 -16.83 -16.56
C ALA A 203 -4.86 -15.80 -17.01
N LYS A 204 -5.28 -14.66 -17.58
CA LYS A 204 -4.38 -13.59 -18.01
C LYS A 204 -3.77 -12.88 -16.80
N ALA A 205 -4.59 -12.48 -15.83
CA ALA A 205 -4.10 -11.87 -14.60
C ALA A 205 -3.15 -12.81 -13.84
N ALA A 206 -3.46 -14.10 -13.79
CA ALA A 206 -2.58 -15.11 -13.20
C ALA A 206 -1.23 -15.21 -13.95
N ALA A 207 -1.26 -15.28 -15.29
CA ALA A 207 -0.04 -15.31 -16.12
C ALA A 207 0.83 -14.06 -15.91
N GLU A 208 0.22 -12.86 -15.83
CA GLU A 208 0.94 -11.61 -15.57
C GLU A 208 1.68 -11.64 -14.22
N LYS A 209 1.05 -12.17 -13.17
CA LYS A 209 1.71 -12.33 -11.85
C LYS A 209 2.88 -13.30 -11.89
N ILE A 210 2.72 -14.44 -12.58
CA ILE A 210 3.78 -15.44 -12.76
C ILE A 210 4.95 -14.84 -13.55
N THR A 211 4.67 -14.10 -14.62
CA THR A 211 5.67 -13.36 -15.39
C THR A 211 6.42 -12.33 -14.55
N GLY A 212 5.70 -11.61 -13.68
CA GLY A 212 6.29 -10.69 -12.71
C GLY A 212 7.28 -11.39 -11.76
N PHE A 213 6.90 -12.55 -11.22
CA PHE A 213 7.79 -13.37 -10.39
C PHE A 213 9.05 -13.79 -11.14
N VAL A 214 8.92 -14.28 -12.38
CA VAL A 214 10.07 -14.72 -13.18
C VAL A 214 11.03 -13.55 -13.47
N LYS A 215 10.50 -12.35 -13.75
CA LYS A 215 11.32 -11.14 -13.93
C LYS A 215 12.09 -10.80 -12.65
N ALA A 216 11.42 -10.83 -11.50
CA ALA A 216 12.05 -10.57 -10.21
C ALA A 216 13.13 -11.62 -9.87
N TYR A 217 12.85 -12.91 -10.11
CA TYR A 217 13.81 -13.99 -9.96
C TYR A 217 15.04 -13.76 -10.83
N ASN A 218 14.84 -13.45 -12.12
CA ASN A 218 15.94 -13.21 -13.05
C ASN A 218 16.82 -12.04 -12.61
N SER A 219 16.24 -10.93 -12.16
CA SER A 219 16.98 -9.76 -11.67
C SER A 219 17.77 -10.06 -10.39
N LEU A 220 17.18 -10.81 -9.45
CA LEU A 220 17.90 -11.27 -8.27
C LEU A 220 19.08 -12.17 -8.64
N LEU A 221 18.86 -13.12 -9.55
CA LEU A 221 19.89 -14.04 -9.99
C LEU A 221 21.03 -13.29 -10.70
N ASP A 222 20.69 -12.33 -11.56
CA ASP A 222 21.64 -11.45 -12.26
C ASP A 222 22.56 -10.73 -11.28
N THR A 223 21.97 -10.06 -10.28
CA THR A 223 22.71 -9.35 -9.22
C THR A 223 23.70 -10.26 -8.49
N ILE A 224 23.27 -11.48 -8.15
CA ILE A 224 24.12 -12.46 -7.47
C ILE A 224 25.23 -12.95 -8.41
N THR A 225 24.89 -13.27 -9.66
CA THR A 225 25.84 -13.83 -10.62
C THR A 225 26.86 -12.81 -11.11
N ASP A 226 26.48 -11.55 -11.24
CA ASP A 226 27.38 -10.45 -11.59
C ASP A 226 28.51 -10.33 -10.57
N LYS A 227 28.17 -10.46 -9.29
CA LYS A 227 29.17 -10.44 -8.20
C LYS A 227 29.97 -11.73 -8.09
N LEU A 228 29.34 -12.89 -8.33
CA LEU A 228 30.03 -14.19 -8.28
C LEU A 228 31.01 -14.42 -9.43
N TYR A 229 30.74 -13.85 -10.61
CA TYR A 229 31.52 -14.05 -11.82
C TYR A 229 32.18 -12.76 -12.35
N GLU A 230 32.23 -11.72 -11.52
CA GLU A 230 32.90 -10.46 -11.84
C GLU A 230 34.37 -10.72 -12.22
N THR A 231 34.87 -10.03 -13.24
CA THR A 231 36.27 -10.18 -13.67
C THR A 231 37.20 -9.63 -12.60
N VAL A 232 38.22 -10.42 -12.23
CA VAL A 232 39.23 -10.01 -11.25
C VAL A 232 40.43 -9.40 -11.98
N TYR A 233 40.71 -8.13 -11.73
CA TYR A 233 41.89 -7.45 -12.25
C TYR A 233 43.09 -7.59 -11.32
N SER A 234 43.69 -8.79 -11.27
CA SER A 234 44.78 -9.14 -10.33
C SER A 234 46.04 -8.26 -10.41
N GLY A 235 46.21 -7.49 -11.50
CA GLY A 235 47.31 -6.54 -11.66
C GLY A 235 47.16 -5.26 -10.83
N TYR A 236 45.98 -4.99 -10.31
CA TYR A 236 45.66 -3.78 -9.53
C TYR A 236 45.60 -4.15 -8.05
N LYS A 237 46.66 -3.81 -7.31
CA LYS A 237 46.72 -3.98 -5.84
C LYS A 237 46.17 -2.73 -5.14
N PRO A 238 45.72 -2.84 -3.88
CA PRO A 238 45.40 -1.65 -3.08
C PRO A 238 46.60 -0.68 -3.04
N LEU A 239 46.34 0.60 -3.29
CA LEU A 239 47.37 1.64 -3.27
C LEU A 239 47.78 1.96 -1.84
N SER A 240 49.10 2.05 -1.61
CA SER A 240 49.67 2.65 -0.40
C SER A 240 49.41 4.15 -0.35
N ASP A 241 49.55 4.74 0.83
CA ASP A 241 49.33 6.18 1.00
C ASP A 241 50.39 7.02 0.30
N ASP A 242 51.60 6.48 0.09
CA ASP A 242 52.63 7.17 -0.69
C ASP A 242 52.33 7.11 -2.19
N GLU A 243 51.90 5.96 -2.72
CA GLU A 243 51.46 5.86 -4.12
C GLU A 243 50.28 6.79 -4.44
N LYS A 244 49.35 6.97 -3.49
CA LYS A 244 48.23 7.90 -3.66
C LYS A 244 48.69 9.36 -3.76
N LYS A 245 49.75 9.78 -3.07
CA LYS A 245 50.23 11.18 -3.10
C LYS A 245 50.74 11.58 -4.48
N ASP A 246 51.21 10.60 -5.26
CA ASP A 246 51.78 10.81 -6.59
C ASP A 246 50.72 10.65 -7.72
N MET A 247 49.46 10.40 -7.37
CA MET A 247 48.35 10.18 -8.31
C MET A 247 47.27 11.25 -8.19
N THR A 248 46.53 11.49 -9.28
CA THR A 248 45.33 12.34 -9.23
C THR A 248 44.13 11.59 -8.67
N ASP A 249 43.14 12.30 -8.11
CA ASP A 249 41.92 11.69 -7.55
C ASP A 249 41.21 10.75 -8.53
N SER A 250 41.14 11.13 -9.81
CA SER A 250 40.50 10.30 -10.85
C SER A 250 41.30 9.01 -11.15
N GLU A 251 42.63 9.06 -11.09
CA GLU A 251 43.47 7.88 -11.24
C GLU A 251 43.35 6.96 -10.02
N ILE A 252 43.29 7.53 -8.81
CA ILE A 252 43.05 6.80 -7.57
C ILE A 252 41.70 6.09 -7.62
N GLU A 253 40.64 6.78 -8.06
CA GLU A 253 39.29 6.21 -8.17
C GLU A 253 39.26 5.04 -9.17
N ALA A 254 39.76 5.25 -10.39
CA ALA A 254 39.79 4.22 -11.42
C ALA A 254 40.68 3.01 -11.04
N TRP A 255 41.78 3.26 -10.33
CA TRP A 255 42.63 2.20 -9.80
C TRP A 255 41.94 1.43 -8.68
N THR A 256 41.29 2.14 -7.75
CA THR A 256 40.57 1.55 -6.63
C THR A 256 39.41 0.70 -7.11
N GLU A 257 38.64 1.15 -8.10
CA GLU A 257 37.57 0.36 -8.72
C GLU A 257 38.11 -0.97 -9.27
N LYS A 258 39.24 -0.94 -9.99
CA LYS A 258 39.87 -2.17 -10.49
C LYS A 258 40.46 -3.03 -9.38
N ALA A 259 41.05 -2.43 -8.36
CA ALA A 259 41.58 -3.17 -7.21
C ALA A 259 40.46 -3.83 -6.37
N GLN A 260 39.25 -3.25 -6.40
CA GLN A 260 38.04 -3.80 -5.77
C GLN A 260 37.24 -4.73 -6.68
N SER A 261 37.70 -4.97 -7.91
CA SER A 261 37.01 -5.86 -8.84
C SER A 261 36.99 -7.31 -8.33
N GLY A 262 35.82 -7.95 -8.43
CA GLY A 262 35.65 -9.34 -8.06
C GLY A 262 35.91 -9.69 -6.59
N LEU A 263 35.70 -8.75 -5.67
CA LEU A 263 35.76 -9.01 -4.22
C LEU A 263 34.86 -10.16 -3.75
N LEU A 264 33.74 -10.38 -4.45
CA LEU A 264 32.79 -11.46 -4.19
C LEU A 264 32.86 -12.59 -5.23
N ASN A 265 33.87 -12.58 -6.09
CA ASN A 265 34.08 -13.63 -7.08
C ASN A 265 34.27 -14.97 -6.36
N GLY A 266 33.44 -15.95 -6.72
CA GLY A 266 33.46 -17.27 -6.08
C GLY A 266 33.08 -17.28 -4.60
N ASP A 267 32.42 -16.24 -4.08
CA ASP A 267 31.99 -16.22 -2.67
C ASP A 267 31.11 -17.45 -2.36
N SER A 268 31.51 -18.20 -1.33
CA SER A 268 30.87 -19.46 -0.97
C SER A 268 29.43 -19.29 -0.46
N THR A 269 29.11 -18.14 0.16
CA THR A 269 27.77 -17.88 0.70
C THR A 269 26.80 -17.54 -0.42
N LEU A 270 27.19 -16.63 -1.31
CA LEU A 270 26.45 -16.29 -2.51
C LEU A 270 26.31 -17.49 -3.46
N SER A 271 27.37 -18.29 -3.64
CA SER A 271 27.33 -19.50 -4.47
C SER A 271 26.33 -20.54 -3.94
N ALA A 272 26.26 -20.70 -2.61
CA ALA A 272 25.30 -21.59 -1.99
C ALA A 272 23.86 -21.07 -2.11
N LEU A 273 23.65 -19.75 -1.96
CA LEU A 273 22.35 -19.11 -2.17
C LEU A 273 21.87 -19.27 -3.62
N TYR A 274 22.74 -18.94 -4.57
CA TYR A 274 22.54 -19.13 -6.00
C TYR A 274 22.12 -20.57 -6.34
N SER A 275 22.87 -21.55 -5.83
CA SER A 275 22.60 -22.97 -6.05
C SER A 275 21.26 -23.41 -5.45
N SER A 276 20.92 -22.89 -4.26
CA SER A 276 19.65 -23.19 -3.59
C SER A 276 18.46 -22.63 -4.37
N LEU A 277 18.56 -21.38 -4.85
CA LEU A 277 17.55 -20.73 -5.67
C LEU A 277 17.32 -21.48 -6.98
N ARG A 278 18.38 -21.92 -7.66
CA ARG A 278 18.25 -22.74 -8.88
C ARG A 278 17.61 -24.09 -8.59
N SER A 279 18.03 -24.75 -7.51
CA SER A 279 17.48 -26.06 -7.13
C SER A 279 15.99 -25.99 -6.82
N ALA A 280 15.52 -24.91 -6.17
CA ALA A 280 14.10 -24.70 -5.86
C ALA A 280 13.18 -24.75 -7.10
N LEU A 281 13.69 -24.33 -8.26
CA LEU A 281 12.95 -24.28 -9.53
C LEU A 281 13.04 -25.59 -10.32
N LEU A 282 14.15 -26.32 -10.19
CA LEU A 282 14.41 -27.54 -10.97
C LEU A 282 13.91 -28.80 -10.27
N ASN A 283 13.93 -28.82 -8.94
CA ASN A 283 13.53 -30.00 -8.18
C ASN A 283 12.02 -30.19 -8.25
N THR A 284 11.59 -31.44 -8.42
CA THR A 284 10.18 -31.83 -8.45
C THR A 284 9.45 -31.34 -7.21
N VAL A 285 8.22 -30.85 -7.40
CA VAL A 285 7.28 -30.59 -6.31
C VAL A 285 6.46 -31.86 -6.06
N ASN A 286 6.41 -32.27 -4.81
CA ASN A 286 5.60 -33.39 -4.39
C ASN A 286 4.26 -32.87 -3.87
N ASP A 287 3.21 -33.65 -4.05
CA ASP A 287 1.94 -33.45 -3.34
C ASP A 287 2.13 -33.76 -1.84
N LYS A 288 1.14 -33.40 -1.03
CA LYS A 288 1.17 -33.55 0.44
C LYS A 288 1.26 -35.01 0.89
N ASP A 289 0.78 -35.95 0.07
CA ASP A 289 0.91 -37.39 0.31
C ASP A 289 2.33 -37.94 -0.01
N GLY A 290 3.22 -37.09 -0.53
CA GLY A 290 4.60 -37.40 -0.89
C GLY A 290 4.78 -37.91 -2.32
N SER A 291 3.70 -38.09 -3.09
CA SER A 291 3.77 -38.42 -4.52
C SER A 291 4.25 -37.22 -5.35
N ALA A 292 4.76 -37.46 -6.56
CA ALA A 292 5.14 -36.35 -7.44
C ALA A 292 3.89 -35.65 -7.98
N LEU A 293 3.85 -34.32 -7.93
CA LEU A 293 2.72 -33.53 -8.47
C LEU A 293 2.53 -33.73 -9.99
N GLY A 294 3.54 -34.25 -10.69
CA GLY A 294 3.47 -34.60 -12.12
C GLY A 294 3.58 -33.40 -13.07
N LEU A 295 3.74 -32.18 -12.54
CA LEU A 295 3.90 -30.94 -13.30
C LEU A 295 5.25 -30.27 -12.98
N SER A 296 5.83 -29.58 -13.96
CA SER A 296 7.07 -28.82 -13.80
C SER A 296 6.98 -27.43 -14.45
N LEU A 297 7.94 -26.55 -14.17
CA LEU A 297 7.98 -25.23 -14.82
C LEU A 297 8.05 -25.35 -16.35
N SER A 298 8.80 -26.32 -16.87
CA SER A 298 8.94 -26.49 -18.32
C SER A 298 7.65 -26.90 -19.00
N SER A 299 6.78 -27.68 -18.32
CA SER A 299 5.48 -28.07 -18.89
C SER A 299 4.50 -26.90 -18.98
N ILE A 300 4.70 -25.84 -18.20
CA ILE A 300 3.89 -24.62 -18.22
C ILE A 300 4.57 -23.47 -19.00
N GLY A 301 5.56 -23.77 -19.84
CA GLY A 301 6.22 -22.77 -20.69
C GLY A 301 7.34 -21.98 -20.01
N ILE A 302 7.75 -22.33 -18.79
CA ILE A 302 8.85 -21.66 -18.07
C ILE A 302 10.10 -22.54 -18.11
N THR A 303 11.12 -22.10 -18.84
CA THR A 303 12.35 -22.89 -19.07
C THR A 303 13.58 -22.14 -18.59
N THR A 304 14.67 -22.86 -18.33
CA THR A 304 15.96 -22.20 -18.10
C THR A 304 16.55 -21.76 -19.44
N LYS A 305 17.07 -20.53 -19.48
CA LYS A 305 17.85 -20.01 -20.62
C LYS A 305 19.14 -20.82 -20.81
N SER A 306 19.88 -20.46 -21.87
CA SER A 306 21.20 -21.04 -22.15
C SER A 306 22.16 -20.99 -20.94
N TYR A 307 23.15 -21.88 -20.92
CA TYR A 307 24.11 -21.98 -19.83
C TYR A 307 24.84 -20.67 -19.50
N SER A 308 25.10 -19.83 -20.51
CA SER A 308 25.71 -18.51 -20.36
C SER A 308 24.85 -17.54 -19.55
N SER A 309 23.52 -17.72 -19.54
CA SER A 309 22.56 -16.92 -18.77
C SER A 309 22.49 -17.34 -17.29
N LYS A 310 23.42 -18.18 -16.83
CA LYS A 310 23.64 -18.51 -15.41
C LYS A 310 22.36 -18.92 -14.66
N GLY A 311 21.44 -19.65 -15.30
CA GLY A 311 20.24 -20.15 -14.64
C GLY A 311 19.03 -19.23 -14.67
N GLN A 312 19.10 -18.09 -15.37
CA GLN A 312 17.92 -17.26 -15.65
C GLN A 312 16.86 -18.05 -16.42
N LEU A 313 15.60 -17.66 -16.24
CA LEU A 313 14.43 -18.27 -16.85
C LEU A 313 13.96 -17.50 -18.10
N ALA A 314 13.40 -18.24 -19.05
CA ALA A 314 12.63 -17.76 -20.20
C ALA A 314 11.17 -18.20 -20.05
N ILE A 315 10.26 -17.39 -20.58
CA ILE A 315 8.81 -17.64 -20.53
C ILE A 315 8.28 -17.71 -21.95
N ASP A 316 7.50 -18.74 -22.22
CA ASP A 316 6.59 -18.85 -23.35
C ASP A 316 5.19 -18.47 -22.85
N GLU A 317 4.79 -17.22 -23.08
CA GLU A 317 3.55 -16.65 -22.55
C GLU A 317 2.30 -17.39 -23.07
N ASP A 318 2.34 -17.84 -24.32
CA ASP A 318 1.23 -18.59 -24.94
C ASP A 318 1.07 -19.97 -24.29
N LYS A 319 2.18 -20.69 -24.05
CA LYS A 319 2.13 -21.98 -23.32
C LYS A 319 1.69 -21.81 -21.87
N LEU A 320 2.15 -20.76 -21.20
CA LEU A 320 1.74 -20.48 -19.83
C LEU A 320 0.23 -20.19 -19.76
N LEU A 321 -0.28 -19.36 -20.67
CA LEU A 321 -1.70 -19.05 -20.74
C LEU A 321 -2.53 -20.30 -21.06
N ALA A 322 -2.09 -21.12 -22.01
CA ALA A 322 -2.76 -22.37 -22.36
C ALA A 322 -2.80 -23.37 -21.18
N ALA A 323 -1.71 -23.47 -20.41
CA ALA A 323 -1.66 -24.32 -19.23
C ALA A 323 -2.66 -23.84 -18.15
N LEU A 324 -2.73 -22.54 -17.89
CA LEU A 324 -3.69 -21.94 -16.94
C LEU A 324 -5.15 -22.08 -17.38
N GLN A 325 -5.41 -22.09 -18.68
CA GLN A 325 -6.76 -22.32 -19.22
C GLN A 325 -7.17 -23.80 -19.16
N SER A 326 -6.21 -24.72 -19.30
CA SER A 326 -6.49 -26.15 -19.32
C SER A 326 -6.64 -26.75 -17.91
N ASP A 327 -5.76 -26.38 -16.98
CA ASP A 327 -5.76 -26.88 -15.61
C ASP A 327 -5.18 -25.82 -14.66
N PRO A 328 -6.01 -24.81 -14.29
CA PRO A 328 -5.55 -23.72 -13.45
C PRO A 328 -5.07 -24.19 -12.07
N ASP A 329 -5.76 -25.17 -11.48
CA ASP A 329 -5.47 -25.65 -10.14
C ASP A 329 -4.12 -26.34 -10.08
N ALA A 330 -3.77 -27.17 -11.07
CA ALA A 330 -2.45 -27.80 -11.12
C ALA A 330 -1.31 -26.77 -11.23
N VAL A 331 -1.48 -25.73 -12.08
CA VAL A 331 -0.48 -24.66 -12.23
C VAL A 331 -0.35 -23.85 -10.93
N ILE A 332 -1.48 -23.49 -10.32
CA ILE A 332 -1.50 -22.72 -9.06
C ILE A 332 -0.88 -23.55 -7.93
N ASN A 333 -1.19 -24.84 -7.82
CA ASN A 333 -0.63 -25.72 -6.80
C ASN A 333 0.89 -25.90 -6.96
N LEU A 334 1.41 -26.08 -8.18
CA LEU A 334 2.85 -26.15 -8.44
C LEU A 334 3.61 -24.95 -7.84
N LEU A 335 3.01 -23.77 -7.94
CA LEU A 335 3.63 -22.52 -7.48
C LEU A 335 3.36 -22.23 -6.00
N THR A 336 2.13 -22.46 -5.54
CA THR A 336 1.59 -21.90 -4.28
C THR A 336 1.23 -22.95 -3.23
N GLN A 337 1.34 -24.25 -3.51
CA GLN A 337 1.01 -25.29 -2.54
C GLN A 337 1.79 -25.10 -1.24
N SER A 338 1.06 -24.98 -0.13
CA SER A 338 1.66 -24.94 1.20
C SER A 338 1.91 -26.35 1.73
N SER A 339 3.10 -26.57 2.29
CA SER A 339 3.40 -27.76 3.08
C SER A 339 2.69 -27.72 4.44
N ASP A 340 2.32 -28.90 4.96
CA ASP A 340 1.78 -29.08 6.31
C ASP A 340 2.83 -28.84 7.41
N VAL A 341 4.12 -28.90 7.06
CA VAL A 341 5.21 -28.56 7.98
C VAL A 341 5.39 -27.04 7.96
N THR A 342 5.03 -26.34 9.04
CA THR A 342 5.22 -24.89 9.16
C THR A 342 6.69 -24.48 9.06
N TYR A 343 6.98 -23.37 8.37
CA TYR A 343 8.32 -22.79 8.31
C TYR A 343 8.83 -22.43 9.71
N SER A 344 10.05 -22.85 10.01
CA SER A 344 10.80 -22.40 11.17
C SER A 344 12.30 -22.53 10.89
N HIS A 345 13.10 -21.59 11.40
CA HIS A 345 14.55 -21.66 11.28
C HIS A 345 15.16 -22.74 12.20
N TYR A 346 14.35 -23.32 13.09
CA TYR A 346 14.74 -24.38 14.01
C TYR A 346 14.28 -25.77 13.53
N LEU A 347 13.79 -25.89 12.28
CA LEU A 347 13.44 -27.19 11.73
C LEU A 347 14.66 -28.10 11.68
N THR A 348 14.47 -29.37 12.05
CA THR A 348 15.47 -30.41 11.82
C THR A 348 15.65 -30.64 10.32
N SER A 349 16.81 -31.13 9.89
CA SER A 349 17.09 -31.39 8.47
C SER A 349 16.04 -32.29 7.80
N ALA A 350 15.50 -33.26 8.52
CA ALA A 350 14.43 -34.13 8.03
C ALA A 350 13.14 -33.35 7.76
N ARG A 351 12.71 -32.50 8.70
CA ARG A 351 11.49 -31.68 8.56
C ARG A 351 11.64 -30.56 7.53
N ALA A 352 12.83 -29.97 7.44
CA ALA A 352 13.15 -29.00 6.39
C ALA A 352 13.09 -29.65 4.99
N SER A 353 13.55 -30.89 4.85
CA SER A 353 13.50 -31.64 3.58
C SER A 353 12.07 -32.01 3.20
N GLU A 354 11.26 -32.47 4.15
CA GLU A 354 9.83 -32.73 3.97
C GLU A 354 9.08 -31.47 3.54
N ARG A 355 9.31 -30.35 4.25
CA ARG A 355 8.73 -29.05 3.90
C ARG A 355 9.14 -28.64 2.50
N TYR A 356 10.42 -28.74 2.16
CA TYR A 356 10.92 -28.38 0.85
C TYR A 356 10.25 -29.21 -0.25
N ALA A 357 10.18 -30.53 -0.09
CA ALA A 357 9.58 -31.43 -1.08
C ALA A 357 8.10 -31.11 -1.36
N THR A 358 7.33 -30.84 -0.30
CA THR A 358 5.87 -30.62 -0.35
C THR A 358 5.45 -29.15 -0.49
N SER A 359 6.41 -28.22 -0.52
CA SER A 359 6.14 -26.80 -0.76
C SER A 359 6.22 -26.49 -2.25
N GLY A 360 5.26 -25.71 -2.73
CA GLY A 360 5.29 -25.09 -4.04
C GLY A 360 6.49 -24.16 -4.20
N ILE A 361 6.81 -23.85 -5.46
CA ILE A 361 8.04 -23.16 -5.84
C ILE A 361 8.20 -21.81 -5.13
N LEU A 362 7.13 -21.03 -5.01
CA LEU A 362 7.19 -19.71 -4.38
C LEU A 362 7.53 -19.81 -2.89
N TRP A 363 7.00 -20.81 -2.20
CA TRP A 363 7.33 -21.08 -0.80
C TRP A 363 8.78 -21.51 -0.62
N ARG A 364 9.31 -22.37 -1.51
CA ARG A 364 10.73 -22.77 -1.49
C ARG A 364 11.65 -21.56 -1.63
N VAL A 365 11.38 -20.69 -2.60
CA VAL A 365 12.15 -19.46 -2.81
C VAL A 365 12.03 -18.52 -1.62
N SER A 366 10.82 -18.33 -1.08
CA SER A 366 10.57 -17.54 0.14
C SER A 366 11.42 -18.06 1.30
N ASP A 367 11.43 -19.37 1.53
CA ASP A 367 12.12 -19.97 2.66
C ASP A 367 13.65 -19.84 2.52
N ILE A 368 14.19 -19.95 1.30
CA ILE A 368 15.60 -19.68 1.01
C ILE A 368 15.95 -18.23 1.33
N VAL A 369 15.14 -17.27 0.88
CA VAL A 369 15.36 -15.83 1.15
C VAL A 369 15.28 -15.54 2.65
N LYS A 370 14.28 -16.08 3.34
CA LYS A 370 14.14 -15.93 4.80
C LYS A 370 15.31 -16.55 5.56
N ASN A 371 15.79 -17.72 5.16
CA ASN A 371 16.96 -18.36 5.76
C ASN A 371 18.26 -17.56 5.54
N SER A 372 18.34 -16.77 4.47
CA SER A 372 19.48 -15.89 4.21
C SER A 372 19.40 -14.56 4.97
N LEU A 373 18.19 -14.02 5.18
CA LEU A 373 17.95 -12.67 5.68
C LEU A 373 17.37 -12.57 7.09
N SER A 374 17.10 -13.69 7.77
CA SER A 374 16.51 -13.66 9.12
C SER A 374 17.35 -12.84 10.10
N THR A 375 16.69 -11.99 10.88
CA THR A 375 17.32 -11.15 11.91
C THR A 375 16.81 -11.46 13.32
N VAL A 376 15.91 -12.45 13.44
CA VAL A 376 15.22 -12.85 14.67
C VAL A 376 15.47 -14.34 14.89
N GLY A 377 15.78 -14.71 16.14
CA GLY A 377 16.17 -16.08 16.46
C GLY A 377 17.53 -16.42 15.86
N ASN A 378 17.60 -17.52 15.10
CA ASN A 378 18.79 -17.87 14.34
C ASN A 378 18.98 -16.89 13.18
N THR A 379 20.13 -16.22 13.19
CA THR A 379 20.53 -15.21 12.20
C THR A 379 20.74 -15.87 10.85
N GLY A 380 20.20 -15.26 9.79
CA GLY A 380 20.38 -15.73 8.43
C GLY A 380 21.83 -15.59 7.96
N ARG A 381 22.24 -16.45 7.02
CA ARG A 381 23.65 -16.55 6.60
C ARG A 381 24.24 -15.25 6.08
N LEU A 382 23.47 -14.44 5.33
CA LEU A 382 23.97 -13.15 4.84
C LEU A 382 24.08 -12.15 5.99
N VAL A 383 23.11 -12.14 6.90
CA VAL A 383 23.11 -11.26 8.08
C VAL A 383 24.27 -11.58 9.02
N GLU A 384 24.64 -12.86 9.16
CA GLU A 384 25.81 -13.26 9.93
C GLU A 384 27.11 -12.74 9.29
N MET A 385 27.19 -12.77 7.96
CA MET A 385 28.37 -12.37 7.21
C MET A 385 28.56 -10.85 7.14
N VAL A 386 27.49 -10.07 6.91
CA VAL A 386 27.58 -8.63 6.60
C VAL A 386 26.78 -7.73 7.55
N GLY A 387 25.99 -8.32 8.45
CA GLY A 387 25.06 -7.59 9.30
C GLY A 387 23.69 -7.40 8.64
N SER A 388 22.73 -6.87 9.41
CA SER A 388 21.38 -6.57 8.91
C SER A 388 21.35 -5.16 8.33
N PRO A 389 20.77 -4.96 7.13
CA PRO A 389 20.62 -3.61 6.56
C PRO A 389 19.66 -2.73 7.36
N THR A 390 18.81 -3.32 8.21
CA THR A 390 17.79 -2.62 9.02
C THR A 390 18.18 -2.47 10.50
N LYS A 391 19.34 -2.97 10.91
CA LYS A 391 19.83 -2.82 12.29
C LYS A 391 21.16 -2.09 12.29
N GLU A 392 21.46 -1.43 13.39
CA GLU A 392 22.76 -0.81 13.59
C GLU A 392 23.87 -1.86 13.47
N TYR A 393 24.90 -1.54 12.69
CA TYR A 393 26.06 -2.39 12.49
C TYR A 393 26.89 -2.45 13.79
N LYS A 394 27.11 -3.65 14.31
CA LYS A 394 27.79 -3.87 15.60
C LYS A 394 29.25 -4.33 15.47
N GLY A 395 29.88 -4.21 14.30
CA GLY A 395 31.30 -4.53 14.10
C GLY A 395 31.71 -5.98 14.37
N THR A 396 30.77 -6.92 14.48
CA THR A 396 31.04 -8.31 14.92
C THR A 396 30.62 -9.35 13.88
N THR A 397 30.46 -8.92 12.64
CA THR A 397 30.03 -9.77 11.53
C THR A 397 31.15 -10.68 11.03
N GLY A 398 30.82 -11.68 10.22
CA GLY A 398 31.81 -12.57 9.61
C GLY A 398 32.88 -11.82 8.81
N TYR A 399 32.52 -10.75 8.08
CA TYR A 399 33.51 -9.92 7.40
C TYR A 399 34.25 -8.97 8.33
N SER A 400 33.60 -8.39 9.34
CA SER A 400 34.29 -7.54 10.34
C SER A 400 35.47 -8.29 10.95
N LYS A 401 35.23 -9.51 11.45
CA LYS A 401 36.28 -10.35 12.06
C LYS A 401 37.42 -10.70 11.11
N LYS A 402 37.12 -10.85 9.81
CA LYS A 402 38.14 -11.11 8.78
C LYS A 402 38.97 -9.87 8.49
N ILE A 403 38.35 -8.69 8.52
CA ILE A 403 39.02 -7.39 8.38
C ILE A 403 39.93 -7.17 9.61
N ASP A 404 39.40 -7.32 10.82
CA ASP A 404 40.17 -7.17 12.06
C ASP A 404 41.39 -8.11 12.07
N SER A 405 41.21 -9.38 11.70
CA SER A 405 42.32 -10.34 11.62
C SER A 405 43.34 -10.00 10.53
N ALA A 406 42.94 -9.29 9.47
CA ALA A 406 43.85 -8.83 8.43
C ALA A 406 44.63 -7.59 8.91
N GLU A 407 43.98 -6.68 9.64
CA GLU A 407 44.61 -5.51 10.27
C GLU A 407 45.67 -5.95 11.29
N ASP A 408 45.35 -6.87 12.20
CA ASP A 408 46.31 -7.43 13.18
C ASP A 408 47.55 -8.03 12.48
N LYS A 409 47.33 -8.66 11.32
CA LYS A 409 48.40 -9.25 10.52
C LYS A 409 49.25 -8.18 9.83
N ILE A 410 48.64 -7.11 9.36
CA ILE A 410 49.34 -5.96 8.78
C ILE A 410 50.22 -5.33 9.85
N ASP A 411 49.70 -5.07 11.03
CA ASP A 411 50.45 -4.49 12.15
C ASP A 411 51.66 -5.36 12.53
N THR A 412 51.45 -6.68 12.65
CA THR A 412 52.54 -7.63 12.92
C THR A 412 53.63 -7.62 11.83
N LEU A 413 53.26 -7.37 10.57
CA LEU A 413 54.22 -7.29 9.47
C LEU A 413 54.96 -5.95 9.44
N LEU A 414 54.28 -4.86 9.80
CA LEU A 414 54.88 -3.53 9.93
C LEU A 414 55.91 -3.49 11.05
N ASP A 415 55.61 -4.08 12.22
CA ASP A 415 56.56 -4.20 13.32
C ASP A 415 57.83 -4.94 12.90
N LYS A 416 57.66 -6.07 12.18
CA LYS A 416 58.80 -6.84 11.65
C LYS A 416 59.61 -6.06 10.63
N LEU A 417 58.96 -5.27 9.79
CA LEU A 417 59.64 -4.43 8.81
C LEU A 417 60.47 -3.36 9.53
N SER A 418 59.92 -2.73 10.57
CA SER A 418 60.64 -1.75 11.40
C SER A 418 61.86 -2.37 12.08
N ASP A 419 61.72 -3.58 12.65
CA ASP A 419 62.84 -4.31 13.26
C ASP A 419 63.97 -4.61 12.24
N GLU A 420 63.59 -4.97 11.02
CA GLU A 420 64.52 -5.26 9.94
C GLU A 420 65.22 -3.98 9.44
N GLU A 421 64.50 -2.87 9.30
CA GLU A 421 65.06 -1.55 9.00
C GLU A 421 66.09 -1.13 10.06
N ASP A 422 65.76 -1.24 11.35
CA ASP A 422 66.66 -0.94 12.46
C ASP A 422 67.93 -1.82 12.42
N ALA A 423 67.78 -3.09 12.06
CA ALA A 423 68.91 -4.01 11.91
C ALA A 423 69.82 -3.60 10.74
N TYR A 424 69.25 -3.19 9.61
CA TYR A 424 70.02 -2.68 8.47
C TYR A 424 70.71 -1.34 8.79
N TRP A 425 70.02 -0.42 9.46
CA TRP A 425 70.60 0.83 9.94
C TRP A 425 71.82 0.57 10.84
N LYS A 426 71.72 -0.35 11.80
CA LYS A 426 72.85 -0.75 12.65
C LYS A 426 74.04 -1.29 11.84
N LYS A 427 73.79 -2.14 10.84
CA LYS A 427 74.83 -2.66 9.95
C LYS A 427 75.47 -1.55 9.10
N TYR A 428 74.65 -0.61 8.60
CA TYR A 428 75.12 0.51 7.79
C TYR A 428 75.97 1.48 8.62
N THR A 429 75.54 1.85 9.82
CA THR A 429 76.33 2.68 10.74
C THR A 429 77.63 1.98 11.17
N ALA A 430 77.62 0.66 11.39
CA ALA A 430 78.83 -0.10 11.67
C ALA A 430 79.81 -0.09 10.49
N LEU A 431 79.29 -0.23 9.26
CA LEU A 431 80.07 -0.11 8.02
C LEU A 431 80.67 1.30 7.87
N GLU A 432 79.88 2.35 8.07
CA GLU A 432 80.36 3.74 8.02
C GLU A 432 81.46 4.00 9.05
N THR A 433 81.29 3.50 10.27
CA THR A 433 82.29 3.62 11.34
C THR A 433 83.57 2.89 10.95
N ALA A 434 83.47 1.66 10.44
CA ALA A 434 84.62 0.89 9.99
C ALA A 434 85.34 1.58 8.81
N MET A 435 84.61 2.13 7.84
CA MET A 435 85.18 2.90 6.74
C MET A 435 85.87 4.18 7.22
N SER A 436 85.28 4.91 8.18
CA SER A 436 85.90 6.10 8.77
C SER A 436 87.22 5.75 9.48
N GLN A 437 87.26 4.63 10.21
CA GLN A 437 88.48 4.13 10.85
C GLN A 437 89.53 3.72 9.81
N LEU A 438 89.14 3.00 8.76
CA LEU A 438 90.02 2.62 7.66
C LEU A 438 90.60 3.83 6.92
N ASN A 439 89.78 4.85 6.63
CA ASN A 439 90.25 6.10 6.03
C ASN A 439 91.21 6.86 6.95
N SER A 440 90.97 6.85 8.26
CA SER A 440 91.87 7.45 9.25
C SER A 440 93.20 6.69 9.34
N MET A 441 93.17 5.36 9.32
CA MET A 441 94.37 4.51 9.25
C MET A 441 95.13 4.69 7.94
N SER A 442 94.44 4.73 6.80
CA SER A 442 95.06 4.98 5.50
C SER A 442 95.75 6.34 5.47
N SER A 443 95.10 7.38 6.04
CA SER A 443 95.70 8.72 6.14
C SER A 443 96.93 8.74 7.05
N TYR A 444 96.88 8.01 8.18
CA TYR A 444 98.01 7.86 9.09
C TYR A 444 99.20 7.16 8.41
N VAL A 445 98.93 6.05 7.71
CA VAL A 445 99.94 5.30 6.94
C VAL A 445 100.52 6.16 5.82
N SER A 446 99.69 6.87 5.05
CA SER A 446 100.14 7.81 4.03
C SER A 446 101.03 8.92 4.60
N SER A 447 100.75 9.43 5.81
CA SER A 447 101.59 10.43 6.49
C SER A 447 102.94 9.89 6.96
N MET A 448 103.01 8.61 7.33
CA MET A 448 104.27 7.93 7.67
C MET A 448 105.13 7.64 6.44
N PHE A 449 104.53 7.42 5.27
CA PHE A 449 105.26 7.19 4.02
C PHE A 449 105.62 8.47 3.24
N SER A 450 105.06 9.63 3.64
CA SER A 450 105.38 10.94 3.06
C SER A 450 106.41 11.75 3.87
N SER A 451 107.03 11.14 4.90
CA SER A 451 108.01 11.77 5.79
C SER A 451 109.38 11.10 5.71
#